data_AF-C3ZCC4-F1
#
_entry.id   AF-C3ZCC4-F1
#
_cell.length_a   1.000
_cell.length_b   1.000
_cell.length_c   1.000
_cell.angle_alpha   90.00
_cell.angle_beta   90.00
_cell.angle_gamma   90.00
#
_symmetry.space_group_name_H-M   'P 1'
#
loop_
_entity.id
_entity.type
_entity.pdbx_description
1 polymer ?
#
loop_
_entity_poly.entity_id
_entity_poly.type
_entity_poly.pdbx_seq_one_letter_code
_entity_poly.pdbx_strand_id
1 'polypeptide(L)'
;MTNEDVIGRAFLTTSLLINEEAVLLRYFTTKSPTPWPFPKFYGACGRVIVVEHAGRTLDTFIESPWNVRADIAVQLLQLVDTLRQKDPDWILFSLDVTFQNFAVDSRGRVRLIDFDDVLVIDRRTV
;
A
#
# COMPACT_ATOMS: atom_id res chain seq x y z
N MET A 1 -22.12 24.83 -7.23
CA MET A 1 -21.06 24.20 -6.41
C MET A 1 -21.22 24.77 -5.02
N THR A 2 -21.48 23.94 -4.01
CA THR A 2 -21.68 24.42 -2.64
C THR A 2 -20.34 24.79 -2.00
N ASN A 3 -20.33 25.55 -0.90
CA ASN A 3 -19.10 25.81 -0.15
C ASN A 3 -18.47 24.50 0.38
N GLU A 4 -19.30 23.51 0.71
CA GLU A 4 -18.85 22.17 1.11
C GLU A 4 -18.12 21.44 -0.01
N ASP A 5 -18.61 21.53 -1.25
CA ASP A 5 -17.93 20.95 -2.42
C ASP A 5 -16.55 21.57 -2.64
N VAL A 6 -16.41 22.89 -2.45
CA VAL A 6 -15.14 23.60 -2.62
C VAL A 6 -14.14 23.20 -1.54
N ILE A 7 -14.57 23.13 -0.28
CA ILE A 7 -13.73 22.70 0.85
C ILE A 7 -13.31 21.25 0.68
N GLY A 8 -14.23 20.36 0.30
CA GLY A 8 -13.94 18.94 0.06
C GLY A 8 -12.93 18.73 -1.07
N ARG A 9 -13.07 19.46 -2.18
CA ARG A 9 -12.11 19.44 -3.30
C ARG A 9 -10.75 19.98 -2.90
N ALA A 10 -10.71 21.10 -2.17
CA ALA A 10 -9.46 21.67 -1.67
C ALA A 10 -8.75 20.67 -0.75
N PHE A 11 -9.48 20.07 0.20
CA PHE A 11 -8.94 19.06 1.09
C PHE A 11 -8.35 17.88 0.32
N LEU A 12 -9.13 17.24 -0.57
CA LEU A 12 -8.66 16.11 -1.38
C LEU A 12 -7.41 16.46 -2.19
N THR A 13 -7.42 17.62 -2.88
CA THR A 13 -6.29 18.06 -3.70
C THR A 13 -5.05 18.26 -2.84
N THR A 14 -5.17 18.89 -1.68
CA THR A 14 -4.03 19.08 -0.78
C THR A 14 -3.56 17.78 -0.13
N SER A 15 -4.45 16.82 0.15
CA SER A 15 -4.06 15.49 0.62
C SER A 15 -3.22 14.78 -0.43
N LEU A 16 -3.67 14.76 -1.69
CA LEU A 16 -2.92 14.16 -2.80
C LEU A 16 -1.55 14.81 -3.05
N LEU A 17 -1.37 16.08 -2.68
CA LEU A 17 -0.08 16.78 -2.81
C LEU A 17 0.87 16.55 -1.63
N ILE A 18 0.34 16.15 -0.48
CA ILE A 18 1.12 16.00 0.76
C ILE A 18 1.46 14.53 1.02
N ASN A 19 0.48 13.65 0.81
CA ASN A 19 0.59 12.20 1.03
C ASN A 19 -0.59 11.51 0.31
N GLU A 20 -0.29 10.87 -0.81
CA GLU A 20 -1.23 10.10 -1.61
C GLU A 20 -1.61 8.76 -0.97
N GLU A 21 -0.81 8.26 -0.02
CA GLU A 21 -1.00 6.96 0.64
C GLU A 21 -2.42 6.79 1.17
N ALA A 22 -2.96 7.82 1.84
CA ALA A 22 -4.31 7.80 2.38
C ALA A 22 -5.37 7.48 1.31
N VAL A 23 -5.22 8.05 0.11
CA VAL A 23 -6.16 7.88 -1.00
C VAL A 23 -5.97 6.52 -1.65
N LEU A 24 -4.72 6.12 -1.90
CA LEU A 24 -4.38 4.84 -2.52
C LEU A 24 -4.82 3.67 -1.65
N LEU A 25 -4.47 3.68 -0.36
CA LEU A 25 -4.89 2.66 0.59
C LEU A 25 -6.41 2.56 0.65
N ARG A 26 -7.13 3.69 0.80
CA ARG A 26 -8.60 3.68 0.82
C ARG A 26 -9.18 3.11 -0.47
N TYR A 27 -8.68 3.51 -1.63
CA TYR A 27 -9.18 3.04 -2.93
C TYR A 27 -8.97 1.53 -3.08
N PHE A 28 -7.74 1.03 -2.96
CA PHE A 28 -7.44 -0.38 -3.23
C PHE A 28 -8.01 -1.32 -2.17
N THR A 29 -8.09 -0.89 -0.90
CA THR A 29 -8.71 -1.71 0.17
C THR A 29 -10.24 -1.80 0.07
N THR A 30 -10.90 -0.90 -0.66
CA THR A 30 -12.36 -0.90 -0.83
C THR A 30 -12.84 -1.38 -2.19
N LYS A 31 -12.03 -1.24 -3.25
CA LYS A 31 -12.41 -1.64 -4.62
C LYS A 31 -12.44 -3.16 -4.82
N SER A 32 -11.47 -3.89 -4.29
CA SER A 32 -11.25 -5.30 -4.64
C SER A 32 -12.05 -6.26 -3.74
N PRO A 33 -12.76 -7.26 -4.29
CA PRO A 33 -13.45 -8.28 -3.50
C PRO A 33 -12.48 -9.19 -2.75
N THR A 34 -11.23 -9.30 -3.21
CA THR A 34 -10.17 -10.02 -2.52
C THR A 34 -9.17 -9.02 -1.91
N PRO A 35 -8.73 -9.21 -0.66
CA PRO A 35 -7.80 -8.28 -0.03
C PRO A 35 -6.52 -8.10 -0.82
N TRP A 36 -6.05 -6.87 -0.90
CA TRP A 36 -4.66 -6.60 -1.27
C TRP A 36 -3.72 -6.96 -0.10
N PRO A 37 -2.44 -7.26 -0.38
CA PRO A 37 -1.43 -7.47 0.65
C PRO A 37 -0.99 -6.14 1.29
N PHE A 38 -1.96 -5.32 1.70
CA PHE A 38 -1.80 -3.99 2.27
C PHE A 38 -2.45 -3.95 3.67
N PRO A 39 -2.06 -3.00 4.54
CA PRO A 39 -2.84 -2.68 5.73
C PRO A 39 -4.28 -2.31 5.37
N LYS A 40 -5.26 -2.79 6.14
CA LYS A 40 -6.63 -2.28 6.01
C LYS A 40 -6.69 -0.81 6.44
N PHE A 41 -7.29 0.03 5.61
CA PHE A 41 -7.60 1.42 5.96
C PHE A 41 -8.86 1.48 6.85
N TYR A 42 -8.76 2.09 8.04
CA TYR A 42 -9.89 2.25 8.96
C TYR A 42 -10.57 3.61 8.85
N GLY A 43 -9.81 4.66 8.56
CA GLY A 43 -10.35 6.02 8.47
C GLY A 43 -9.27 7.08 8.49
N ALA A 44 -9.71 8.34 8.36
CA ALA A 44 -8.86 9.51 8.48
C ALA A 44 -9.56 10.60 9.29
N CYS A 45 -8.77 11.38 10.03
CA CYS A 45 -9.20 12.61 10.69
C CYS A 45 -8.18 13.72 10.35
N GLY A 46 -8.59 14.68 9.52
CA GLY A 46 -7.64 15.60 8.91
C GLY A 46 -6.58 14.83 8.12
N ARG A 47 -5.29 15.11 8.38
CA ARG A 47 -4.16 14.45 7.69
C ARG A 47 -3.65 13.19 8.39
N VAL A 48 -4.28 12.77 9.48
CA VAL A 48 -3.91 11.54 10.19
C VAL A 48 -4.79 10.41 9.67
N ILE A 49 -4.16 9.32 9.26
CA ILE A 49 -4.85 8.08 8.88
C ILE A 49 -4.67 7.01 9.95
N VAL A 50 -5.65 6.11 10.03
CA VAL A 50 -5.60 4.95 10.91
C VAL A 50 -5.68 3.71 10.04
N VAL A 51 -4.69 2.84 10.18
CA VAL A 51 -4.53 1.62 9.39
C VAL A 51 -4.28 0.40 10.29
N GLU A 52 -4.48 -0.79 9.74
CA GLU A 52 -4.14 -2.06 10.40
C GLU A 52 -2.66 -2.14 10.73
N HIS A 53 -2.32 -2.65 11.92
CA HIS A 53 -0.94 -2.99 12.23
C HIS A 53 -0.51 -4.22 11.41
N ALA A 54 0.40 -4.01 10.47
CA ALA A 54 0.85 -5.03 9.52
C ALA A 54 2.00 -5.93 10.02
N GLY A 55 2.49 -5.71 11.24
CA GLY A 55 3.55 -6.51 11.86
C GLY A 55 4.89 -5.77 11.91
N ARG A 56 5.99 -6.53 11.80
CA ARG A 56 7.36 -6.00 11.93
C ARG A 56 8.00 -5.76 10.57
N THR A 57 8.78 -4.71 10.44
CA THR A 57 9.51 -4.35 9.22
C THR A 57 10.63 -5.35 8.89
N LEU A 58 11.07 -5.39 7.63
CA LEU A 58 11.99 -6.41 7.12
C LEU A 58 13.38 -6.38 7.78
N ASP A 59 13.83 -5.23 8.25
CA ASP A 59 15.11 -5.09 8.95
C ASP A 59 15.20 -5.99 10.19
N THR A 60 14.05 -6.26 10.81
CA THR A 60 13.97 -7.14 11.97
C THR A 60 14.21 -8.61 11.67
N PHE A 61 14.24 -8.99 10.38
CA PHE A 61 14.40 -10.36 9.90
C PHE A 61 15.77 -10.62 9.26
N ILE A 62 16.69 -9.64 9.22
CA ILE A 62 18.00 -9.78 8.58
C ILE A 62 18.80 -10.97 9.16
N GLU A 63 18.73 -11.16 10.47
CA GLU A 63 19.40 -12.24 11.21
C GLU A 63 18.51 -13.47 11.45
N SER A 64 17.34 -13.53 10.80
CA SER A 64 16.46 -14.70 10.93
C SER A 64 17.03 -15.92 10.21
N PRO A 65 16.60 -17.15 10.60
CA PRO A 65 16.98 -18.38 9.92
C PRO A 65 16.80 -18.30 8.40
N TRP A 66 17.66 -18.98 7.64
CA TRP A 66 17.69 -18.90 6.17
C TRP A 66 16.32 -19.19 5.53
N ASN A 67 15.60 -20.20 6.03
CA ASN A 67 14.29 -20.57 5.50
C ASN A 67 13.25 -19.44 5.65
N VAL A 68 13.31 -18.66 6.74
CA VAL A 68 12.41 -17.51 6.95
C VAL A 68 12.75 -16.40 5.96
N ARG A 69 14.04 -16.08 5.79
CA ARG A 69 14.48 -15.05 4.84
C ARG A 69 14.19 -15.43 3.39
N ALA A 70 14.37 -16.71 3.04
CA ALA A 70 14.05 -17.24 1.73
C ALA A 70 12.55 -17.15 1.42
N ASP A 71 11.69 -17.49 2.39
CA ASP A 71 10.24 -17.37 2.26
C ASP A 71 9.80 -15.91 2.06
N ILE A 72 10.32 -14.98 2.87
CA ILE A 72 10.08 -13.53 2.70
C ILE A 72 10.49 -13.06 1.30
N ALA A 73 11.67 -13.47 0.81
CA ALA A 73 12.16 -13.09 -0.51
C ALA A 73 11.23 -13.60 -1.63
N VAL A 74 10.75 -14.83 -1.53
CA VAL A 74 9.76 -15.39 -2.48
C VAL A 74 8.47 -14.58 -2.46
N GLN A 75 7.96 -14.25 -1.26
CA GLN A 75 6.74 -13.44 -1.13
C GLN A 75 6.90 -12.03 -1.71
N LEU A 76 8.07 -11.40 -1.58
CA LEU A 76 8.37 -10.11 -2.21
C LEU A 76 8.30 -10.18 -3.74
N LEU A 77 8.81 -11.25 -4.35
CA LEU A 77 8.69 -11.46 -5.80
C LEU A 77 7.23 -11.69 -6.22
N GLN A 78 6.48 -12.50 -5.46
CA GLN A 78 5.04 -12.72 -5.70
C GLN A 78 4.21 -11.43 -5.50
N LEU A 79 4.65 -10.54 -4.62
CA LEU A 79 4.04 -9.24 -4.41
C LEU A 79 4.16 -8.38 -5.66
N VAL A 80 5.31 -8.37 -6.35
CA VAL A 80 5.49 -7.67 -7.63
C VAL A 80 4.47 -8.16 -8.66
N ASP A 81 4.30 -9.48 -8.79
CA ASP A 81 3.29 -10.06 -9.68
C ASP A 81 1.87 -9.66 -9.27
N THR A 82 1.58 -9.63 -7.97
CA THR A 82 0.28 -9.20 -7.44
C THR A 82 -0.01 -7.74 -7.77
N LEU A 83 0.95 -6.84 -7.54
CA LEU A 83 0.86 -5.41 -7.84
C LEU A 83 0.62 -5.15 -9.33
N ARG A 84 1.23 -5.98 -10.18
CA ARG A 84 1.04 -5.90 -11.62
C ARG A 84 -0.31 -6.46 -12.05
N GLN A 85 -0.72 -7.63 -11.57
CA GLN A 85 -1.75 -8.45 -12.23
C GLN A 85 -3.13 -8.44 -11.56
N LYS A 86 -3.22 -8.03 -10.28
CA LYS A 86 -4.45 -8.23 -9.49
C LYS A 86 -5.62 -7.34 -9.92
N ASP A 87 -5.36 -6.09 -10.33
CA ASP A 87 -6.42 -5.19 -10.81
C ASP A 87 -6.51 -5.24 -12.35
N PRO A 88 -7.73 -5.34 -12.92
CA PRO A 88 -7.90 -5.33 -14.38
C PRO A 88 -7.64 -3.96 -15.01
N ASP A 89 -7.75 -2.87 -14.25
CA ASP A 89 -7.64 -1.49 -14.76
C ASP A 89 -6.29 -0.87 -14.42
N TRP A 90 -5.65 -1.27 -13.31
CA TRP A 90 -4.47 -0.62 -12.78
C TRP A 90 -3.26 -1.55 -12.65
N ILE A 91 -2.08 -1.02 -12.94
CA ILE A 91 -0.80 -1.61 -12.52
C ILE A 91 -0.24 -0.73 -11.42
N LEU A 92 0.20 -1.36 -10.33
CA LEU A 92 0.91 -0.69 -9.26
C LEU A 92 2.40 -0.99 -9.34
N PHE A 93 3.22 0.03 -9.15
CA PHE A 93 4.67 -0.10 -9.14
C PHE A 93 5.25 0.71 -7.98
N SER A 94 5.85 0.03 -7.02
CA SER A 94 6.57 0.67 -5.91
C SER A 94 7.96 1.11 -6.42
N LEU A 95 8.26 2.39 -6.25
CA LEU A 95 9.51 3.01 -6.69
C LEU A 95 10.56 3.01 -5.57
N ASP A 96 10.11 2.99 -4.32
CA ASP A 96 10.98 2.89 -3.15
C ASP A 96 10.93 1.50 -2.50
N VAL A 97 11.94 0.68 -2.80
CA VAL A 97 12.05 -0.69 -2.28
C VAL A 97 13.08 -0.72 -1.17
N THR A 98 12.63 -0.49 0.06
CA THR A 98 13.47 -0.51 1.27
C THR A 98 12.87 -1.40 2.35
N PHE A 99 13.66 -1.75 3.36
CA PHE A 99 13.21 -2.64 4.45
C PHE A 99 12.05 -2.07 5.28
N GLN A 100 11.88 -0.75 5.33
CA GLN A 100 10.83 -0.09 6.13
C GLN A 100 9.48 -0.08 5.43
N ASN A 101 9.45 -0.25 4.11
CA ASN A 101 8.22 -0.14 3.32
C ASN A 101 7.43 -1.44 3.28
N PHE A 102 7.98 -2.52 3.85
CA PHE A 102 7.31 -3.81 3.95
C PHE A 102 7.32 -4.32 5.37
N ALA A 103 6.25 -5.02 5.75
CA ALA A 103 6.15 -5.70 7.04
C ALA A 103 5.74 -7.16 6.89
N VAL A 104 6.11 -7.95 7.89
CA VAL A 104 5.73 -9.35 8.04
C VAL A 104 4.77 -9.48 9.23
N ASP A 105 3.56 -9.98 8.97
CA ASP A 105 2.57 -10.18 10.02
C ASP A 105 2.87 -11.42 10.88
N SER A 106 2.09 -11.61 11.95
CA SER A 106 2.27 -12.75 12.87
C SER A 106 2.06 -14.14 12.23
N ARG A 107 1.56 -14.20 10.99
CA ARG A 107 1.42 -15.42 10.19
C ARG A 107 2.54 -15.58 9.16
N GLY A 108 3.55 -14.71 9.19
CA GLY A 108 4.68 -14.77 8.25
C GLY A 108 4.38 -14.15 6.88
N ARG A 109 3.29 -13.39 6.71
CA ARG A 109 2.91 -12.84 5.41
C ARG A 109 3.50 -11.46 5.19
N VAL A 110 4.17 -11.26 4.06
CA VAL A 110 4.72 -9.97 3.63
C VAL A 110 3.60 -9.06 3.12
N ARG A 111 3.62 -7.80 3.53
CA ARG A 111 2.70 -6.74 3.10
C ARG A 111 3.47 -5.48 2.72
N LEU A 112 3.00 -4.76 1.70
CA LEU A 112 3.45 -3.39 1.42
C LEU A 112 2.72 -2.45 2.38
N ILE A 113 3.47 -1.63 3.13
CA ILE A 113 2.93 -0.79 4.20
C ILE A 113 3.12 0.71 3.98
N ASP A 114 3.98 1.09 3.04
CA ASP A 114 4.27 2.48 2.68
C ASP A 114 3.88 2.72 1.21
N PHE A 115 3.14 3.79 0.96
CA PHE A 115 2.61 4.16 -0.36
C PHE A 115 3.08 5.53 -0.84
N ASP A 116 4.05 6.16 -0.19
CA ASP A 116 4.52 7.50 -0.54
C ASP A 116 5.21 7.53 -1.92
N ASP A 117 5.72 6.39 -2.41
CA ASP A 117 6.39 6.26 -3.71
C ASP A 117 5.79 5.11 -4.56
N VAL A 118 4.48 5.16 -4.82
CA VAL A 118 3.77 4.18 -5.66
C VAL A 118 3.22 4.81 -6.94
N LEU A 119 3.73 4.36 -8.08
CA LEU A 119 3.17 4.71 -9.39
C LEU A 119 1.93 3.88 -9.68
N VAL A 120 0.85 4.58 -10.08
CA VAL A 120 -0.40 3.97 -10.55
C VAL A 120 -0.52 4.17 -12.05
N ILE A 121 -0.52 3.08 -12.81
CA ILE A 121 -0.54 3.10 -14.28
C ILE A 121 -1.88 2.57 -14.77
N ASP A 122 -2.56 3.33 -15.65
CA ASP A 122 -3.76 2.84 -16.35
C ASP A 122 -3.36 1.77 -17.37
N ARG A 123 -3.90 0.56 -17.21
CA ARG A 123 -3.68 -0.54 -18.15
C ARG A 123 -4.17 -0.24 -19.56
N ARG A 124 -5.12 0.69 -19.72
CA ARG A 124 -5.64 1.07 -21.04
C ARG A 124 -4.67 1.91 -21.85
N THR A 125 -3.61 2.43 -21.24
CA THR A 125 -2.61 3.28 -21.89
C THR A 125 -1.27 2.58 -22.14
N VAL A 126 -1.17 1.28 -21.84
CA VAL A 126 0.06 0.45 -22.00
C VAL A 126 -0.20 -0.82 -22.79
#